data_AF-F7W512-F1
#
_entry.id   AF-F7W512-F1
#
_cell.length_a   1.000
_cell.length_b   1.000
_cell.length_c   1.000
_cell.angle_alpha   90.00
_cell.angle_beta   90.00
_cell.angle_gamma   90.00
#
_symmetry.space_group_name_H-M   'P 1'
#
loop_
_entity.id
_entity.type
_entity.pdbx_description
1 polymer ?
#
loop_
_entity_poly.entity_id
_entity_poly.type
_entity_poly.pdbx_seq_one_letter_code
_entity_poly.pdbx_strand_id
1 'polypeptide(L)'
;MPRMALLPSFNSPPYQAPASFRLRPVKFLGSASTTGNHSPGQIDSGKLQQLLHRDAVNYDTYVKWYASFLDQKIGSLPHRFIPLTLPRGSLSVVEHVFNCLSSIVPLIKDEPSVCLGQMLEKLRDEHLVDDIADDHGIQFVFICFGLLTFLYSPKLDPAQGKLEIEDEERIPPRHTLVILEVEEYRNLPMTNIVRDFSCFGRRGLAPMSSVREDDRPGTYSGSLPMAGRTSLFSLNVNYYTLSKLSKIEIEWTDIASKHLELDARYMVLYLFRHPSFCVLMCPFNSNTPPGCYIDLFFNNCLRGRDDEPNITASDFYREILGSYRVLFSQDKNSWKAYQSSRRKEWSRGSGLQICPDDLLDGLCGKNWRDQPIYDLVGLEPAKSTYYHIEDEFPLLGRRLLELQEFVMSESPVGWKGLWWDRRDTGRYWTFWGFVWISFITLVLGLLQIALAILQVWSGFK
;
A
#
# COMPACT_ATOMS: atom_id res chain seq x y z
N MET A 1 -37.87 1.55 -45.58
CA MET A 1 -36.94 1.41 -44.44
C MET A 1 -35.52 1.37 -44.98
N PRO A 2 -34.64 2.31 -44.63
CA PRO A 2 -33.41 2.57 -45.38
C PRO A 2 -32.21 1.76 -44.89
N ARG A 3 -31.30 1.51 -45.84
CA ARG A 3 -29.97 0.90 -45.70
C ARG A 3 -29.08 1.69 -44.74
N MET A 4 -28.51 1.01 -43.74
CA MET A 4 -27.40 1.52 -42.94
C MET A 4 -26.08 1.32 -43.71
N ALA A 5 -25.35 2.41 -43.91
CA ALA A 5 -24.03 2.45 -44.51
C ALA A 5 -22.96 1.96 -43.51
N LEU A 6 -22.05 1.11 -43.98
CA LEU A 6 -20.83 0.72 -43.27
C LEU A 6 -19.82 1.89 -43.35
N LEU A 7 -19.40 2.40 -42.20
CA LEU A 7 -18.24 3.30 -42.08
C LEU A 7 -16.94 2.48 -42.05
N PRO A 8 -15.83 3.00 -42.62
CA PRO A 8 -14.57 2.28 -42.71
C PRO A 8 -13.82 2.24 -41.38
N SER A 9 -13.18 1.10 -41.10
CA SER A 9 -12.26 0.90 -39.99
C SER A 9 -11.01 1.78 -40.15
N PHE A 10 -10.81 2.71 -39.22
CA PHE A 10 -9.53 3.42 -39.07
C PHE A 10 -8.54 2.50 -38.35
N ASN A 11 -7.60 1.91 -39.11
CA ASN A 11 -6.38 1.32 -38.58
C ASN A 11 -5.38 2.46 -38.32
N SER A 12 -5.26 2.89 -37.07
CA SER A 12 -4.16 3.75 -36.63
C SER A 12 -2.87 2.93 -36.56
N PRO A 13 -1.73 3.44 -37.09
CA PRO A 13 -0.45 2.76 -36.95
C PRO A 13 0.04 2.79 -35.49
N PRO A 14 0.89 1.83 -35.08
CA PRO A 14 1.46 1.79 -33.73
C PRO A 14 2.31 3.04 -33.46
N TYR A 15 2.02 3.70 -32.33
CA TYR A 15 2.71 4.87 -31.82
C TYR A 15 4.18 4.53 -31.54
N GLN A 16 5.10 5.11 -32.31
CA GLN A 16 6.53 5.07 -32.01
C GLN A 16 6.83 6.11 -30.92
N ALA A 17 7.31 5.64 -29.77
CA ALA A 17 7.72 6.50 -28.67
C ALA A 17 8.82 7.48 -29.13
N PRO A 18 8.76 8.77 -28.74
CA PRO A 18 9.80 9.74 -29.08
C PRO A 18 11.13 9.35 -28.43
N ALA A 19 12.19 9.42 -29.24
CA ALA A 19 13.55 9.13 -28.83
C ALA A 19 14.05 10.15 -27.79
N SER A 20 14.56 9.61 -26.67
CA SER A 20 15.43 10.28 -25.68
C SER A 20 14.85 11.48 -24.91
N PHE A 21 13.97 11.19 -23.95
CA PHE A 21 13.74 12.08 -22.80
C PHE A 21 14.88 11.89 -21.79
N ARG A 22 15.89 12.77 -21.80
CA ARG A 22 16.87 12.86 -20.72
C ARG A 22 16.29 13.80 -19.65
N LEU A 23 15.78 13.23 -18.56
CA LEU A 23 15.57 13.96 -17.32
C LEU A 23 16.89 14.68 -16.99
N ARG A 24 16.87 16.02 -16.96
CA ARG A 24 17.97 16.75 -16.32
C ARG A 24 17.83 16.47 -14.82
N PRO A 25 18.81 15.82 -14.17
CA PRO A 25 18.76 15.67 -12.73
C PRO A 25 18.69 17.07 -12.11
N VAL A 26 17.68 17.30 -11.27
CA VAL A 26 17.63 18.44 -10.37
C VAL A 26 18.94 18.40 -9.59
N LYS A 27 19.82 19.38 -9.82
CA LYS A 27 21.12 19.48 -9.17
C LYS A 27 20.91 19.76 -7.69
N PHE A 28 20.88 18.70 -6.87
CA PHE A 28 21.12 18.82 -5.44
C PHE A 28 22.62 19.06 -5.24
N LEU A 29 22.97 20.34 -5.05
CA LEU A 29 24.33 20.82 -4.77
C LEU A 29 24.78 20.40 -3.37
N GLY A 30 26.00 19.87 -3.27
CA GLY A 30 26.68 19.62 -2.00
C GLY A 30 27.95 18.79 -2.16
N SER A 31 28.96 19.32 -2.84
CA SER A 31 30.32 18.75 -2.83
C SER A 31 31.06 19.19 -1.56
N ALA A 32 31.51 18.26 -0.73
CA ALA A 32 32.58 18.52 0.23
C ALA A 32 33.40 17.25 0.50
N SER A 33 34.72 17.43 0.39
CA SER A 33 35.80 16.48 0.62
C SER A 33 35.83 15.94 2.05
N THR A 34 36.18 14.66 2.22
CA THR A 34 36.55 14.11 3.53
C THR A 34 37.83 13.28 3.43
N THR A 35 38.86 13.76 4.13
CA THR A 35 40.03 13.00 4.59
C THR A 35 39.76 12.55 6.02
N GLY A 36 40.02 11.27 6.37
CA GLY A 36 40.10 10.87 7.78
C GLY A 36 39.88 9.38 8.03
N ASN A 37 40.96 8.69 8.38
CA ASN A 37 41.05 7.27 8.74
C ASN A 37 40.31 6.93 10.05
N HIS A 38 39.68 5.75 10.11
CA HIS A 38 39.93 4.70 11.11
C HIS A 38 39.02 3.46 10.87
N SER A 39 39.59 2.26 10.98
CA SER A 39 38.89 0.96 11.08
C SER A 39 39.12 0.39 12.50
N PRO A 40 38.28 -0.54 13.02
CA PRO A 40 38.38 -1.95 12.63
C PRO A 40 37.04 -2.72 12.56
N GLY A 41 36.95 -3.69 11.64
CA GLY A 41 35.83 -4.60 11.49
C GLY A 41 35.75 -5.13 10.07
N GLN A 42 36.65 -6.06 9.73
CA GLN A 42 36.91 -6.51 8.35
C GLN A 42 35.76 -7.40 7.83
N ILE A 43 34.67 -6.77 7.42
CA ILE A 43 33.74 -7.31 6.43
C ILE A 43 34.45 -7.18 5.09
N ASP A 44 34.49 -8.27 4.32
CA ASP A 44 35.13 -8.38 3.01
C ASP A 44 34.65 -7.26 2.07
N SER A 45 35.43 -6.18 1.99
CA SER A 45 35.06 -4.92 1.34
C SER A 45 34.82 -5.10 -0.17
N GLY A 46 35.44 -6.12 -0.77
CA GLY A 46 35.18 -6.52 -2.16
C GLY A 46 33.80 -7.14 -2.36
N LYS A 47 33.26 -7.85 -1.36
CA LYS A 47 31.92 -8.45 -1.39
C LYS A 47 30.84 -7.41 -1.09
N LEU A 48 31.12 -6.46 -0.21
CA LEU A 48 30.23 -5.32 0.08
C LEU A 48 30.18 -4.34 -1.10
N GLN A 49 31.31 -4.04 -1.74
CA GLN A 49 31.33 -3.24 -2.99
C GLN A 49 30.68 -3.97 -4.15
N GLN A 50 30.83 -5.29 -4.28
CA GLN A 50 30.09 -6.06 -5.30
C GLN A 50 28.60 -6.12 -5.02
N LEU A 51 28.13 -6.17 -3.76
CA LEU A 51 26.71 -6.06 -3.42
C LEU A 51 26.18 -4.63 -3.65
N LEU A 52 26.96 -3.61 -3.28
CA LEU A 52 26.63 -2.20 -3.56
C LEU A 52 26.59 -1.87 -5.07
N HIS A 53 27.37 -2.57 -5.91
CA HIS A 53 27.34 -2.40 -7.36
C HIS A 53 26.33 -3.30 -8.08
N ARG A 54 25.99 -4.46 -7.51
CA ARG A 54 25.04 -5.43 -8.11
C ARG A 54 23.59 -5.14 -7.70
N ASP A 55 23.40 -4.52 -6.54
CA ASP A 55 22.11 -4.16 -5.95
C ASP A 55 21.97 -2.64 -5.75
N ALA A 56 22.58 -1.84 -6.63
CA ALA A 56 22.06 -0.51 -6.94
C ALA A 56 20.68 -0.72 -7.57
N VAL A 57 19.69 -1.05 -6.73
CA VAL A 57 18.28 -0.99 -7.07
C VAL A 57 18.10 0.36 -7.72
N ASN A 58 17.82 0.32 -9.02
CA ASN A 58 17.92 1.50 -9.85
C ASN A 58 16.81 2.45 -9.43
N TYR A 59 17.11 3.39 -8.54
CA TYR A 59 16.16 4.41 -8.06
C TYR A 59 15.47 5.12 -9.24
N ASP A 60 16.21 5.29 -10.33
CA ASP A 60 15.72 5.75 -11.63
C ASP A 60 14.57 4.91 -12.20
N THR A 61 14.51 3.60 -11.94
CA THR A 61 13.35 2.75 -12.30
C THR A 61 12.08 3.20 -11.56
N TYR A 62 12.16 3.50 -10.26
CA TYR A 62 11.00 3.95 -9.49
C TYR A 62 10.58 5.37 -9.88
N VAL A 63 11.55 6.25 -10.12
CA VAL A 63 11.30 7.60 -10.65
C VAL A 63 10.63 7.54 -12.01
N LYS A 64 11.10 6.67 -12.91
CA LYS A 64 10.49 6.43 -14.23
C LYS A 64 9.08 5.88 -14.11
N TRP A 65 8.85 4.94 -13.20
CA TRP A 65 7.51 4.41 -12.93
C TRP A 65 6.57 5.54 -12.47
N TYR A 66 6.98 6.35 -11.50
CA TYR A 66 6.15 7.45 -10.99
C TYR A 66 5.91 8.54 -12.04
N ALA A 67 6.93 8.87 -12.84
CA ALA A 67 6.77 9.78 -13.98
C ALA A 67 5.76 9.25 -15.01
N SER A 68 5.81 7.94 -15.32
CA SER A 68 4.84 7.29 -16.22
C SER A 68 3.43 7.28 -15.64
N PHE A 69 3.30 7.04 -14.33
CA PHE A 69 2.02 7.09 -13.63
C PHE A 69 1.41 8.51 -13.71
N LEU A 70 2.22 9.54 -13.42
CA LEU A 70 1.79 10.92 -13.51
C LEU A 70 1.42 11.31 -14.93
N ASP A 71 2.26 11.00 -15.92
CA ASP A 71 2.00 11.26 -17.35
C ASP A 71 0.61 10.73 -17.76
N GLN A 72 0.27 9.52 -17.33
CA GLN A 72 -1.01 8.91 -17.63
C GLN A 72 -2.18 9.56 -16.90
N LYS A 73 -2.07 9.82 -15.60
CA LYS A 73 -3.14 10.48 -14.82
C LYS A 73 -3.37 11.91 -15.32
N ILE A 74 -2.31 12.62 -15.67
CA ILE A 74 -2.36 13.95 -16.30
C ILE A 74 -3.01 13.87 -17.68
N GLY A 75 -2.67 12.86 -18.48
CA GLY A 75 -3.30 12.63 -19.78
C GLY A 75 -4.81 12.35 -19.71
N SER A 76 -5.32 11.90 -18.56
CA SER A 76 -6.76 11.72 -18.31
C SER A 76 -7.47 12.95 -17.73
N LEU A 77 -6.76 14.06 -17.48
CA LEU A 77 -7.40 15.28 -16.99
C LEU A 77 -8.34 15.88 -18.06
N PRO A 78 -9.55 16.32 -17.67
CA PRO A 78 -10.47 17.01 -18.56
C PRO A 78 -9.88 18.22 -19.26
N HIS A 79 -10.32 18.48 -20.49
CA HIS A 79 -9.87 19.63 -21.27
C HIS A 79 -10.05 20.99 -20.57
N ARG A 80 -10.96 21.14 -19.61
CA ARG A 80 -11.13 22.39 -18.86
C ARG A 80 -9.93 22.73 -17.96
N PHE A 81 -9.12 21.74 -17.59
CA PHE A 81 -7.86 21.97 -16.88
C PHE A 81 -6.67 22.16 -17.83
N ILE A 82 -6.85 22.02 -19.15
CA ILE A 82 -5.79 22.22 -20.14
C ILE A 82 -5.44 23.71 -20.34
N PRO A 83 -6.39 24.66 -20.36
CA PRO A 83 -6.07 26.09 -20.37
C PRO A 83 -5.24 26.52 -19.16
N LEU A 84 -5.43 25.89 -17.98
CA LEU A 84 -4.60 26.12 -16.81
C LEU A 84 -3.16 25.63 -17.00
N THR A 85 -2.90 24.76 -17.98
CA THR A 85 -1.65 23.99 -18.09
C THR A 85 -0.81 24.31 -19.33
N LEU A 86 -1.15 25.33 -20.11
CA LEU A 86 -0.37 25.68 -21.29
C LEU A 86 -0.02 27.17 -21.27
N PRO A 87 1.25 27.52 -20.98
CA PRO A 87 1.73 28.85 -21.28
C PRO A 87 1.66 29.06 -22.79
N ARG A 88 1.47 30.30 -23.24
CA ARG A 88 1.60 30.67 -24.66
C ARG A 88 3.06 30.50 -25.13
N GLY A 89 3.50 29.26 -25.36
CA GLY A 89 4.88 28.95 -25.76
C GLY A 89 5.31 27.48 -25.53
N SER A 90 4.94 26.58 -26.43
CA SER A 90 5.58 25.27 -26.75
C SER A 90 5.76 24.15 -25.71
N LEU A 91 5.50 24.34 -24.41
CA LEU A 91 5.58 23.22 -23.45
C LEU A 91 4.43 22.22 -23.65
N SER A 92 4.70 20.93 -23.40
CA SER A 92 3.63 19.93 -23.33
C SER A 92 2.79 20.11 -22.06
N VAL A 93 1.50 19.75 -22.12
CA VAL A 93 0.58 19.76 -20.95
C VAL A 93 1.20 19.06 -19.75
N VAL A 94 1.84 17.92 -20.01
CA VAL A 94 2.51 17.09 -19.01
C VAL A 94 3.63 17.86 -18.32
N GLU A 95 4.55 18.46 -19.10
CA GLU A 95 5.69 19.22 -18.58
C GLU A 95 5.23 20.40 -17.72
N HIS A 96 4.16 21.07 -18.13
CA HIS A 96 3.61 22.16 -17.35
C HIS A 96 2.98 21.68 -16.03
N VAL A 97 2.19 20.61 -16.04
CA VAL A 97 1.66 20.05 -14.78
C VAL A 97 2.81 19.61 -13.86
N PHE A 98 3.88 19.03 -14.41
CA PHE A 98 5.09 18.75 -13.62
C PHE A 98 5.71 20.00 -13.00
N ASN A 99 5.71 21.14 -13.70
CA ASN A 99 6.16 22.41 -13.12
C ASN A 99 5.24 22.86 -11.98
N CYS A 100 3.91 22.75 -12.14
CA CYS A 100 2.96 23.04 -11.06
C CYS A 100 3.19 22.15 -9.84
N LEU A 101 3.33 20.84 -10.05
CA LEU A 101 3.63 19.88 -8.99
C LEU A 101 4.95 20.23 -8.28
N SER A 102 5.99 20.57 -9.04
CA SER A 102 7.30 20.97 -8.50
C SER A 102 7.25 22.27 -7.70
N SER A 103 6.34 23.19 -8.06
CA SER A 103 6.11 24.45 -7.34
C SER A 103 5.37 24.25 -6.01
N ILE A 104 4.41 23.33 -5.97
CA ILE A 104 3.64 22.99 -4.76
C ILE A 104 4.53 22.27 -3.73
N VAL A 105 5.44 21.40 -4.17
CA VAL A 105 6.27 20.56 -3.28
C VAL A 105 7.00 21.36 -2.18
N PRO A 106 7.71 22.47 -2.47
CA PRO A 106 8.32 23.30 -1.43
C PRO A 106 7.32 23.84 -0.40
N LEU A 107 6.09 24.20 -0.79
CA LEU A 107 5.08 24.65 0.18
C LEU A 107 4.68 23.54 1.15
N ILE A 108 4.46 22.33 0.63
CA ILE A 108 4.12 21.16 1.46
C ILE A 108 5.27 20.84 2.43
N LYS A 109 6.51 21.01 1.95
CA LYS A 109 7.71 20.72 2.72
C LYS A 109 7.99 21.74 3.82
N ASP A 110 7.80 23.02 3.53
CA ASP A 110 8.26 24.12 4.38
C ASP A 110 7.13 24.72 5.24
N GLU A 111 5.86 24.60 4.82
CA GLU A 111 4.71 25.16 5.54
C GLU A 111 3.83 24.08 6.18
N PRO A 112 3.63 24.12 7.52
CA PRO A 112 2.92 23.07 8.25
C PRO A 112 1.40 23.08 8.02
N SER A 113 0.84 24.23 7.66
CA SER A 113 -0.61 24.48 7.57
C SER A 113 -1.01 25.06 6.21
N VAL A 114 -0.37 24.58 5.15
CA VAL A 114 -0.66 25.05 3.78
C VAL A 114 -2.12 24.76 3.41
N CYS A 115 -2.83 25.75 2.90
CA CYS A 115 -4.21 25.61 2.38
C CYS A 115 -4.24 25.66 0.85
N LEU A 116 -5.35 25.21 0.25
CA LEU A 116 -5.52 25.15 -1.21
C LEU A 116 -5.38 26.54 -1.86
N GLY A 117 -5.92 27.57 -1.20
CA GLY A 117 -5.77 28.96 -1.62
C GLY A 117 -4.32 29.41 -1.73
N GLN A 118 -3.48 29.13 -0.72
CA GLN A 118 -2.06 29.49 -0.73
C GLN A 118 -1.28 28.78 -1.85
N MET A 119 -1.58 27.51 -2.10
CA MET A 119 -0.96 26.78 -3.21
C MET A 119 -1.35 27.38 -4.56
N LEU A 120 -2.62 27.77 -4.74
CA LEU A 120 -3.07 28.42 -5.97
C LEU A 120 -2.42 29.79 -6.17
N GLU A 121 -2.34 30.62 -5.12
CA GLU A 121 -1.67 31.92 -5.20
C GLU A 121 -0.19 31.77 -5.58
N LYS A 122 0.51 30.77 -5.03
CA LYS A 122 1.89 30.48 -5.47
C LYS A 122 2.00 30.11 -6.95
N LEU A 123 1.06 29.30 -7.46
CA LEU A 123 1.04 28.96 -8.88
C LEU A 123 0.76 30.18 -9.78
N ARG A 124 -0.04 31.15 -9.29
CA ARG A 124 -0.28 32.43 -9.98
C ARG A 124 0.95 33.31 -9.98
N ASP A 125 1.63 33.42 -8.83
CA ASP A 125 2.86 34.20 -8.67
C ASP A 125 3.98 33.69 -9.60
N GLU A 126 4.06 32.37 -9.81
CA GLU A 126 5.01 31.75 -10.74
C GLU A 126 4.54 31.75 -12.22
N HIS A 127 3.39 32.37 -12.51
CA HIS A 127 2.76 32.41 -13.84
C HIS A 127 2.53 31.01 -14.45
N LEU A 128 2.28 30.03 -13.58
CA LEU A 128 1.92 28.68 -13.99
C LEU A 128 0.40 28.57 -14.21
N VAL A 129 -0.40 29.33 -13.47
CA VAL A 129 -1.87 29.32 -13.61
C VAL A 129 -2.37 30.73 -13.93
N ASP A 130 -3.19 30.85 -14.99
CA ASP A 130 -3.83 32.11 -15.40
C ASP A 130 -4.91 32.57 -14.39
N ASP A 131 -5.42 33.81 -14.54
CA ASP A 131 -6.59 34.40 -13.84
C ASP A 131 -7.91 33.68 -14.18
N ILE A 132 -7.95 32.38 -13.91
CA ILE A 132 -9.12 31.53 -14.09
C ILE A 132 -10.00 31.65 -12.85
N ALA A 133 -11.30 31.35 -13.01
CA ALA A 133 -12.25 31.23 -11.91
C ALA A 133 -11.61 30.43 -10.77
N ASP A 134 -11.56 31.05 -9.59
CA ASP A 134 -10.86 30.54 -8.40
C ASP A 134 -11.17 29.06 -8.17
N ASP A 135 -12.41 28.63 -8.38
CA ASP A 135 -12.88 27.26 -8.13
C ASP A 135 -12.13 26.21 -8.96
N HIS A 136 -11.88 26.46 -10.25
CA HIS A 136 -11.17 25.52 -11.11
C HIS A 136 -9.70 25.40 -10.73
N GLY A 137 -9.08 26.53 -10.32
CA GLY A 137 -7.71 26.54 -9.82
C GLY A 137 -7.59 25.72 -8.54
N ILE A 138 -8.53 25.89 -7.61
CA ILE A 138 -8.57 25.14 -6.35
C ILE A 138 -8.79 23.64 -6.60
N GLN A 139 -9.72 23.27 -7.50
CA GLN A 139 -9.93 21.88 -7.91
C GLN A 139 -8.67 21.26 -8.50
N PHE A 140 -7.95 21.99 -9.36
CA PHE A 140 -6.71 21.52 -9.96
C PHE A 140 -5.63 21.27 -8.91
N VAL A 141 -5.42 22.22 -7.98
CA VAL A 141 -4.49 22.06 -6.87
C VAL A 141 -4.85 20.85 -5.99
N PHE A 142 -6.14 20.65 -5.71
CA PHE A 142 -6.61 19.49 -4.96
C PHE A 142 -6.26 18.18 -5.67
N ILE A 143 -6.51 18.08 -6.99
CA ILE A 143 -6.13 16.91 -7.79
C ILE A 143 -4.62 16.69 -7.74
N CYS A 144 -3.81 17.73 -7.97
CA CYS A 144 -2.36 17.66 -7.90
C CYS A 144 -1.88 17.15 -6.53
N PHE A 145 -2.47 17.63 -5.43
CA PHE A 145 -2.12 17.19 -4.09
C PHE A 145 -2.43 15.70 -3.87
N GLY A 146 -3.59 15.22 -4.30
CA GLY A 146 -3.95 13.80 -4.22
C GLY A 146 -2.96 12.93 -4.98
N LEU A 147 -2.59 13.32 -6.20
CA LEU A 147 -1.60 12.60 -7.03
C LEU A 147 -0.19 12.63 -6.44
N LEU A 148 0.21 13.72 -5.78
CA LEU A 148 1.52 13.84 -5.12
C LEU A 148 1.65 12.98 -3.88
N THR A 149 0.55 12.77 -3.16
CA THR A 149 0.62 12.22 -1.80
C THR A 149 0.04 10.83 -1.66
N PHE A 150 -0.81 10.40 -2.62
CA PHE A 150 -1.58 9.15 -2.55
C PHE A 150 -2.39 8.97 -1.26
N LEU A 151 -2.62 10.04 -0.48
CA LEU A 151 -3.39 9.95 0.77
C LEU A 151 -4.89 9.79 0.52
N TYR A 152 -5.34 10.13 -0.69
CA TYR A 152 -6.68 9.92 -1.23
C TYR A 152 -6.63 9.85 -2.76
N SER A 153 -7.69 9.35 -3.38
CA SER A 153 -7.83 9.31 -4.85
C SER A 153 -8.72 10.47 -5.31
N PRO A 154 -8.16 11.54 -5.91
CA PRO A 154 -8.98 12.64 -6.41
C PRO A 154 -9.76 12.20 -7.64
N LYS A 155 -11.03 12.60 -7.75
CA LYS A 155 -11.76 12.50 -9.01
C LYS A 155 -11.13 13.49 -9.99
N LEU A 156 -10.75 13.01 -11.17
CA LEU A 156 -10.07 13.84 -12.17
C LEU A 156 -11.04 14.80 -12.90
N ASP A 157 -12.34 14.50 -12.88
CA ASP A 157 -13.42 15.34 -13.42
C ASP A 157 -14.47 15.66 -12.34
N PRO A 158 -14.13 16.49 -11.33
CA PRO A 158 -15.08 16.87 -10.30
C PRO A 158 -16.21 17.75 -10.86
N ALA A 159 -17.38 17.76 -10.25
CA ALA A 159 -18.39 18.77 -10.58
C ALA A 159 -17.89 20.20 -10.23
N GLN A 160 -18.36 21.23 -10.93
CA GLN A 160 -17.94 22.62 -10.69
C GLN A 160 -18.22 23.05 -9.24
N GLY A 161 -17.27 23.75 -8.61
CA GLY A 161 -17.36 24.19 -7.21
C GLY A 161 -17.19 23.07 -6.18
N LYS A 162 -16.91 21.84 -6.62
CA LYS A 162 -16.80 20.66 -5.74
C LYS A 162 -15.41 20.05 -5.75
N LEU A 163 -14.97 19.57 -4.61
CA LEU A 163 -13.81 18.68 -4.47
C LEU A 163 -14.36 17.28 -4.26
N GLU A 164 -14.07 16.38 -5.19
CA GLU A 164 -14.63 15.04 -5.22
C GLU A 164 -13.51 14.00 -5.06
N ILE A 165 -13.71 13.05 -4.15
CA ILE A 165 -12.80 11.93 -3.90
C ILE A 165 -13.46 10.65 -4.41
N GLU A 166 -12.71 9.89 -5.20
CA GLU A 166 -13.12 8.57 -5.66
C GLU A 166 -12.85 7.54 -4.57
N ASP A 167 -13.91 6.95 -4.04
CA ASP A 167 -13.81 5.69 -3.31
C ASP A 167 -14.08 4.52 -4.27
N GLU A 168 -13.00 3.91 -4.74
CA GLU A 168 -13.04 2.66 -5.51
C GLU A 168 -13.36 1.50 -4.56
N GLU A 169 -14.61 1.36 -4.13
CA GLU A 169 -15.10 0.10 -3.56
C GLU A 169 -15.57 -0.79 -4.72
N ARG A 170 -14.90 -1.91 -4.98
CA ARG A 170 -15.32 -2.91 -6.00
C ARG A 170 -16.68 -3.56 -5.68
N ILE A 171 -17.23 -3.34 -4.49
CA ILE A 171 -18.49 -3.94 -4.06
C ILE A 171 -19.66 -2.97 -4.32
N PRO A 172 -20.42 -3.13 -5.42
CA PRO A 172 -21.62 -2.34 -5.63
C PRO A 172 -22.62 -2.55 -4.47
N PRO A 173 -23.35 -1.49 -4.06
CA PRO A 173 -23.70 -0.33 -4.90
C PRO A 173 -23.07 1.01 -4.48
N ARG A 174 -22.00 1.03 -3.67
CA ARG A 174 -21.54 2.27 -3.04
C ARG A 174 -20.22 2.76 -3.62
N HIS A 175 -20.29 3.45 -4.76
CA HIS A 175 -19.30 4.50 -5.00
C HIS A 175 -19.57 5.60 -3.98
N THR A 176 -18.84 5.57 -2.86
CA THR A 176 -18.97 6.61 -1.85
C THR A 176 -18.15 7.81 -2.33
N LEU A 177 -18.84 8.75 -2.97
CA LEU A 177 -18.24 10.02 -3.36
C LEU A 177 -18.23 10.93 -2.13
N VAL A 178 -17.04 11.23 -1.62
CA VAL A 178 -16.88 12.33 -0.67
C VAL A 178 -16.88 13.61 -1.48
N ILE A 179 -17.87 14.46 -1.25
CA ILE A 179 -18.06 15.73 -1.94
C ILE A 179 -17.85 16.84 -0.90
N LEU A 180 -16.92 17.74 -1.19
CA LEU A 180 -16.63 18.93 -0.40
C LEU A 180 -16.88 20.18 -1.24
N GLU A 181 -17.41 21.24 -0.67
CA GLU A 181 -17.65 22.50 -1.39
C GLU A 181 -16.39 23.38 -1.37
N VAL A 182 -15.96 23.90 -2.53
CA VAL A 182 -14.68 24.63 -2.65
C VAL A 182 -14.60 25.82 -1.68
N GLU A 183 -15.70 26.55 -1.52
CA GLU A 183 -15.83 27.76 -0.71
C GLU A 183 -15.54 27.51 0.77
N GLU A 184 -15.95 26.35 1.27
CA GLU A 184 -15.73 25.96 2.67
C GLU A 184 -14.28 25.54 2.90
N TYR A 185 -13.68 24.87 1.91
CA TYR A 185 -12.40 24.17 2.08
C TYR A 185 -11.19 24.90 1.51
N ARG A 186 -11.37 25.96 0.70
CA ARG A 186 -10.27 26.74 0.08
C ARG A 186 -9.23 27.23 1.09
N ASN A 187 -9.70 27.75 2.23
CA ASN A 187 -8.86 28.38 3.25
C ASN A 187 -8.56 27.47 4.45
N LEU A 188 -9.05 26.23 4.42
CA LEU A 188 -8.75 25.26 5.46
C LEU A 188 -7.35 24.67 5.24
N PRO A 189 -6.55 24.49 6.31
CA PRO A 189 -5.29 23.77 6.20
C PRO A 189 -5.50 22.38 5.60
N MET A 190 -4.68 22.00 4.62
CA MET A 190 -4.78 20.70 3.95
C MET A 190 -4.72 19.53 4.94
N THR A 191 -4.04 19.70 6.07
CA THR A 191 -3.98 18.71 7.15
C THR A 191 -5.36 18.43 7.75
N ASN A 192 -6.20 19.46 7.93
CA ASN A 192 -7.57 19.32 8.41
C ASN A 192 -8.43 18.63 7.36
N ILE A 193 -8.35 19.07 6.11
CA ILE A 193 -9.14 18.48 5.02
C ILE A 193 -8.83 16.99 4.91
N VAL A 194 -7.53 16.64 4.83
CA VAL A 194 -7.10 15.24 4.78
C VAL A 194 -7.58 14.49 6.02
N ARG A 195 -7.40 15.01 7.24
CA ARG A 195 -7.86 14.34 8.46
C ARG A 195 -9.37 14.06 8.50
N ASP A 196 -10.17 14.92 7.88
CA ASP A 196 -11.64 14.79 7.91
C ASP A 196 -12.15 13.65 7.01
N PHE A 197 -11.52 13.40 5.86
CA PHE A 197 -11.97 12.35 4.93
C PHE A 197 -11.08 11.11 4.90
N SER A 198 -9.82 11.23 5.29
CA SER A 198 -8.90 10.11 5.28
C SER A 198 -9.08 9.26 6.54
N CYS A 199 -8.58 8.05 6.46
CA CYS A 199 -8.51 7.16 7.60
C CYS A 199 -7.47 7.60 8.65
N PHE A 200 -6.95 8.84 8.60
CA PHE A 200 -6.17 9.46 9.68
C PHE A 200 -7.06 9.97 10.85
N GLY A 201 -8.39 10.03 10.69
CA GLY A 201 -9.35 10.42 11.73
C GLY A 201 -9.71 9.33 12.76
N ARG A 202 -10.88 9.46 13.44
CA ARG A 202 -11.35 8.70 14.64
C ARG A 202 -11.26 7.16 14.64
N ARG A 203 -10.83 6.52 13.54
CA ARG A 203 -10.63 5.06 13.42
C ARG A 203 -9.32 4.63 12.74
N GLY A 204 -8.34 5.51 12.47
CA GLY A 204 -7.10 5.03 11.84
C GLY A 204 -5.85 5.87 12.07
N LEU A 205 -4.74 5.39 11.47
CA LEU A 205 -3.33 5.83 11.48
C LEU A 205 -2.82 6.67 12.67
N ALA A 206 -3.40 6.52 13.85
CA ALA A 206 -2.87 7.13 15.06
C ALA A 206 -1.70 6.27 15.56
N PRO A 207 -0.57 6.89 15.97
CA PRO A 207 0.55 6.18 16.57
C PRO A 207 0.09 5.29 17.73
N MET A 208 0.56 4.05 17.79
CA MET A 208 0.14 3.11 18.84
C MET A 208 0.48 3.59 20.26
N SER A 209 1.53 4.41 20.40
CA SER A 209 1.94 5.02 21.66
C SER A 209 0.93 6.02 22.24
N SER A 210 -0.08 6.44 21.47
CA SER A 210 -1.11 7.38 21.92
C SER A 210 -2.25 6.71 22.72
N VAL A 211 -2.34 5.37 22.70
CA VAL A 211 -3.43 4.63 23.37
C VAL A 211 -3.05 4.36 24.82
N ARG A 212 -3.31 5.34 25.70
CA ARG A 212 -3.28 5.15 27.16
C ARG A 212 -4.68 4.81 27.68
N GLU A 213 -4.74 3.90 28.66
CA GLU A 213 -5.91 3.32 29.35
C GLU A 213 -6.94 4.31 29.97
N ASP A 214 -6.86 5.61 29.72
CA ASP A 214 -7.64 6.63 30.45
C ASP A 214 -8.99 7.01 29.82
N ASP A 215 -9.37 6.43 28.68
CA ASP A 215 -10.72 6.60 28.15
C ASP A 215 -11.73 5.76 28.94
N ARG A 216 -12.41 6.45 29.86
CA ARG A 216 -13.50 5.94 30.70
C ARG A 216 -14.52 5.12 29.89
N PRO A 217 -15.08 4.03 30.47
CA PRO A 217 -15.99 3.13 29.77
C PRO A 217 -17.35 3.79 29.55
N GLY A 218 -17.55 4.34 28.37
CA GLY A 218 -18.80 4.93 27.92
C GLY A 218 -19.23 4.35 26.58
N THR A 219 -19.89 3.20 26.65
CA THR A 219 -20.86 2.73 25.64
C THR A 219 -20.35 2.46 24.22
N TYR A 220 -19.67 1.33 23.98
CA TYR A 220 -19.86 0.53 22.75
C TYR A 220 -19.57 -0.97 23.00
N SER A 221 -20.61 -1.76 22.76
CA SER A 221 -20.64 -3.18 22.36
C SER A 221 -19.30 -3.90 22.09
N GLY A 222 -18.90 -4.79 23.00
CA GLY A 222 -18.47 -6.15 22.63
C GLY A 222 -17.04 -6.40 22.15
N SER A 223 -16.11 -5.45 22.21
CA SER A 223 -14.67 -5.72 21.97
C SER A 223 -13.88 -5.72 23.28
N LEU A 224 -13.14 -6.80 23.54
CA LEU A 224 -12.20 -6.88 24.66
C LEU A 224 -11.12 -5.79 24.55
N PRO A 225 -10.46 -5.39 25.66
CA PRO A 225 -9.42 -4.38 25.61
C PRO A 225 -8.21 -4.90 24.80
N MET A 226 -7.88 -4.21 23.71
CA MET A 226 -6.63 -4.36 22.95
C MET A 226 -5.37 -4.07 23.79
N ALA A 227 -5.53 -3.48 24.98
CA ALA A 227 -4.48 -3.19 25.93
C ALA A 227 -3.83 -4.49 26.45
N GLY A 228 -2.70 -4.88 25.85
CA GLY A 228 -1.86 -5.99 26.32
C GLY A 228 -1.30 -6.92 25.25
N ARG A 229 -1.72 -6.79 23.98
CA ARG A 229 -1.14 -7.59 22.88
C ARG A 229 -0.22 -6.75 22.01
N THR A 230 1.03 -6.63 22.44
CA THR A 230 2.12 -5.99 21.67
C THR A 230 2.74 -6.92 20.62
N SER A 231 2.22 -8.14 20.48
CA SER A 231 2.80 -9.19 19.66
C SER A 231 1.93 -9.55 18.45
N LEU A 232 2.58 -9.55 17.29
CA LEU A 232 2.01 -10.02 16.04
C LEU A 232 2.70 -11.30 15.59
N PHE A 233 1.91 -12.29 15.22
CA PHE A 233 2.38 -13.53 14.62
C PHE A 233 2.06 -13.52 13.13
N SER A 234 3.10 -13.52 12.30
CA SER A 234 2.96 -13.59 10.83
C SER A 234 2.07 -14.74 10.36
N LEU A 235 2.04 -15.87 11.08
CA LEU A 235 1.19 -17.02 10.75
C LEU A 235 -0.32 -16.72 10.78
N ASN A 236 -0.74 -15.74 11.60
CA ASN A 236 -2.14 -15.38 11.75
C ASN A 236 -2.60 -14.34 10.72
N VAL A 237 -1.68 -13.57 10.16
CA VAL A 237 -2.00 -12.49 9.23
C VAL A 237 -1.48 -12.72 7.81
N ASN A 238 -0.74 -13.80 7.56
CA ASN A 238 -0.26 -14.07 6.20
C ASN A 238 -1.42 -14.28 5.21
N TYR A 239 -1.16 -13.97 3.94
CA TYR A 239 -2.13 -14.01 2.86
C TYR A 239 -2.79 -15.38 2.69
N TYR A 240 -2.05 -16.47 2.92
CA TYR A 240 -2.62 -17.81 2.88
C TYR A 240 -3.71 -17.98 3.94
N THR A 241 -3.45 -17.61 5.18
CA THR A 241 -4.43 -17.62 6.27
C THR A 241 -5.60 -16.70 5.94
N LEU A 242 -5.35 -15.44 5.55
CA LEU A 242 -6.41 -14.48 5.22
C LEU A 242 -7.34 -15.01 4.12
N SER A 243 -6.77 -15.49 3.01
CA SER A 243 -7.55 -15.90 1.83
C SER A 243 -8.19 -17.30 1.97
N LYS A 244 -7.54 -18.25 2.66
CA LYS A 244 -8.00 -19.64 2.75
C LYS A 244 -8.80 -19.94 3.99
N LEU A 245 -8.43 -19.35 5.12
CA LEU A 245 -9.07 -19.60 6.41
C LEU A 245 -10.22 -18.59 6.61
N SER A 246 -9.89 -17.30 6.60
CA SER A 246 -10.86 -16.24 6.88
C SER A 246 -11.66 -15.81 5.64
N LYS A 247 -11.30 -16.31 4.44
CA LYS A 247 -11.94 -15.91 3.16
C LYS A 247 -11.95 -14.40 2.93
N ILE A 248 -10.94 -13.71 3.48
CA ILE A 248 -10.75 -12.28 3.25
C ILE A 248 -10.22 -12.11 1.82
N GLU A 249 -10.92 -11.29 1.04
CA GLU A 249 -10.50 -10.85 -0.28
C GLU A 249 -9.56 -9.65 -0.16
N ILE A 250 -8.57 -9.57 -1.06
CA ILE A 250 -7.68 -8.41 -1.12
C ILE A 250 -8.17 -7.49 -2.21
N GLU A 251 -8.41 -6.24 -1.84
CA GLU A 251 -8.69 -5.16 -2.75
C GLU A 251 -7.47 -4.24 -2.87
N TRP A 252 -6.92 -4.16 -4.08
CA TRP A 252 -5.80 -3.29 -4.39
C TRP A 252 -6.31 -1.86 -4.52
N THR A 253 -5.76 -0.89 -3.81
CA THR A 253 -6.20 0.52 -3.81
C THR A 253 -5.07 1.48 -4.18
N ASP A 254 -5.40 2.60 -4.81
CA ASP A 254 -4.48 3.73 -5.05
C ASP A 254 -4.33 4.61 -3.79
N ILE A 255 -5.02 4.30 -2.69
CA ILE A 255 -5.02 5.13 -1.48
C ILE A 255 -4.10 4.53 -0.42
N ALA A 256 -2.96 5.18 -0.17
CA ALA A 256 -1.98 4.73 0.82
C ALA A 256 -2.59 4.72 2.23
N SER A 257 -3.42 5.71 2.58
CA SER A 257 -4.04 5.83 3.90
C SER A 257 -5.04 4.70 4.23
N LYS A 258 -5.56 3.97 3.22
CA LYS A 258 -6.43 2.78 3.38
C LYS A 258 -5.65 1.47 3.53
N HIS A 259 -4.33 1.48 3.43
CA HIS A 259 -3.53 0.26 3.51
C HIS A 259 -3.73 -0.48 4.85
N LEU A 260 -4.05 -1.78 4.78
CA LEU A 260 -4.46 -2.65 5.90
C LEU A 260 -5.81 -2.31 6.55
N GLU A 261 -6.64 -1.50 5.92
CA GLU A 261 -8.01 -1.31 6.40
C GLU A 261 -8.84 -2.56 6.09
N LEU A 262 -9.46 -3.11 7.13
CA LEU A 262 -10.32 -4.29 7.04
C LEU A 262 -11.79 -3.85 7.05
N ASP A 263 -12.49 -4.08 5.95
CA ASP A 263 -13.94 -4.10 5.94
C ASP A 263 -14.43 -5.49 6.37
N ALA A 264 -14.70 -5.63 7.68
CA ALA A 264 -15.22 -6.86 8.27
C ALA A 264 -16.62 -7.24 7.75
N ARG A 265 -17.40 -6.29 7.23
CA ARG A 265 -18.74 -6.56 6.71
C ARG A 265 -18.68 -7.31 5.39
N TYR A 266 -17.71 -6.94 4.54
CA TYR A 266 -17.54 -7.57 3.23
C TYR A 266 -16.36 -8.53 3.14
N MET A 267 -15.62 -8.70 4.23
CA MET A 267 -14.40 -9.52 4.27
C MET A 267 -13.37 -9.04 3.26
N VAL A 268 -13.18 -7.72 3.15
CA VAL A 268 -12.21 -7.12 2.23
C VAL A 268 -11.10 -6.44 3.02
N LEU A 269 -9.85 -6.74 2.65
CA LEU A 269 -8.67 -6.04 3.14
C LEU A 269 -8.11 -5.17 2.03
N TYR A 270 -8.03 -3.86 2.28
CA TYR A 270 -7.47 -2.91 1.33
C TYR A 270 -5.95 -2.89 1.42
N LEU A 271 -5.26 -3.10 0.30
CA LEU A 271 -3.81 -2.98 0.19
C LEU A 271 -3.43 -1.97 -0.87
N PHE A 272 -2.60 -1.00 -0.50
CA PHE A 272 -2.00 -0.07 -1.45
C PHE A 272 -1.32 -0.79 -2.62
N ARG A 273 -1.45 -0.29 -3.86
CA ARG A 273 -0.99 -1.04 -5.04
C ARG A 273 0.33 -0.54 -5.64
N HIS A 274 0.94 0.50 -5.06
CA HIS A 274 2.11 1.19 -5.62
C HIS A 274 3.33 1.21 -4.68
N PRO A 275 3.92 0.04 -4.34
CA PRO A 275 5.11 0.00 -3.49
C PRO A 275 6.31 0.77 -4.05
N SER A 276 6.42 0.99 -5.37
CA SER A 276 7.46 1.83 -5.97
C SER A 276 7.39 3.27 -5.47
N PHE A 277 6.18 3.79 -5.22
CA PHE A 277 6.00 5.09 -4.60
C PHE A 277 6.49 5.10 -3.14
N CYS A 278 6.17 4.05 -2.37
CA CYS A 278 6.63 3.94 -0.98
C CYS A 278 8.16 3.98 -0.90
N VAL A 279 8.82 3.29 -1.84
CA VAL A 279 10.27 3.28 -1.97
C VAL A 279 10.79 4.70 -2.25
N LEU A 280 10.19 5.45 -3.17
CA LEU A 280 10.57 6.86 -3.43
C LEU A 280 10.47 7.76 -2.18
N MET A 281 9.57 7.45 -1.26
CA MET A 281 9.34 8.21 -0.02
C MET A 281 10.28 7.83 1.12
N CYS A 282 11.02 6.73 1.02
CA CYS A 282 12.01 6.33 2.02
C CYS A 282 13.40 6.95 1.71
N PRO A 283 14.20 7.32 2.73
CA PRO A 283 15.56 7.79 2.53
C PRO A 283 16.49 6.65 2.10
N PHE A 284 17.26 6.85 1.03
CA PHE A 284 18.17 5.84 0.46
C PHE A 284 19.61 5.93 0.97
N ASN A 285 19.95 6.99 1.69
CA ASN A 285 21.33 7.24 2.10
C ASN A 285 21.37 7.99 3.43
N SER A 286 22.28 7.59 4.33
CA SER A 286 22.53 8.24 5.62
C SER A 286 22.95 9.71 5.51
N ASN A 287 23.37 10.14 4.31
CA ASN A 287 23.87 11.48 4.04
C ASN A 287 22.82 12.42 3.43
N THR A 288 21.63 11.92 3.08
CA THR A 288 20.51 12.77 2.65
C THR A 288 19.77 13.21 3.91
N PRO A 289 19.40 14.49 4.08
CA PRO A 289 18.60 14.90 5.23
C PRO A 289 17.36 13.97 5.32
N PRO A 290 16.99 13.53 6.54
CA PRO A 290 16.09 12.38 6.77
C PRO A 290 14.61 12.67 6.45
N GLY A 291 14.34 13.60 5.54
CA GLY A 291 13.03 14.13 5.26
C GLY A 291 12.55 13.83 3.85
N CYS A 292 11.43 13.13 3.68
CA CYS A 292 10.66 13.21 2.44
C CYS A 292 9.88 14.54 2.39
N TYR A 293 9.50 15.00 1.19
CA TYR A 293 8.88 16.34 1.05
C TYR A 293 7.51 16.46 1.74
N ILE A 294 6.89 15.34 2.13
CA ILE A 294 5.61 15.33 2.85
C ILE A 294 5.78 15.12 4.36
N ASP A 295 6.99 15.01 4.89
CA ASP A 295 7.16 14.71 6.32
C ASP A 295 6.57 15.77 7.25
N LEU A 296 6.78 17.06 6.94
CA LEU A 296 6.19 18.14 7.73
C LEU A 296 4.66 18.06 7.70
N PHE A 297 4.09 17.92 6.50
CA PHE A 297 2.65 17.78 6.31
C PHE A 297 2.08 16.57 7.07
N PHE A 298 2.73 15.41 6.95
CA PHE A 298 2.30 14.15 7.54
C PHE A 298 2.37 14.19 9.06
N ASN A 299 3.46 14.74 9.60
CA ASN A 299 3.61 14.97 11.03
C ASN A 299 2.48 15.84 11.59
N ASN A 300 2.12 16.92 10.90
CA ASN A 300 0.99 17.77 11.32
C ASN A 300 -0.39 17.10 11.15
N CYS A 301 -0.54 16.16 10.21
CA CYS A 301 -1.76 15.34 10.13
C CYS A 301 -1.88 14.38 11.32
N LEU A 302 -0.74 13.83 11.77
CA LEU A 302 -0.68 12.85 12.84
C LEU A 302 -0.67 13.48 14.24
N ARG A 303 -0.14 14.70 14.40
CA ARG A 303 -0.02 15.39 15.69
C ARG A 303 -1.39 15.60 16.33
N GLY A 304 -1.66 14.79 17.35
CA GLY A 304 -2.73 15.04 18.32
C GLY A 304 -2.28 15.86 19.53
N ARG A 305 -0.96 15.93 19.82
CA ARG A 305 -0.36 16.63 20.98
C ARG A 305 1.16 16.81 20.82
N ASP A 306 1.75 17.77 21.56
CA ASP A 306 3.17 18.16 21.47
C ASP A 306 4.19 17.12 21.99
N ASP A 307 3.74 16.07 22.69
CA ASP A 307 4.61 15.09 23.38
C ASP A 307 4.81 13.75 22.63
N GLU A 308 4.28 13.62 21.41
CA GLU A 308 4.36 12.36 20.64
C GLU A 308 5.71 12.19 19.90
N PRO A 309 6.19 10.94 19.74
CA PRO A 309 7.41 10.67 18.99
C PRO A 309 7.33 11.26 17.58
N ASN A 310 8.46 11.76 17.09
CA ASN A 310 8.56 12.42 15.79
C ASN A 310 8.46 11.39 14.65
N ILE A 311 7.24 10.93 14.35
CA ILE A 311 6.97 9.96 13.29
C ILE A 311 6.94 10.67 11.95
N THR A 312 7.71 10.16 11.00
CA THR A 312 7.83 10.71 9.64
C THR A 312 6.89 9.99 8.67
N ALA A 313 6.59 10.62 7.54
CA ALA A 313 5.88 9.93 6.45
C ALA A 313 6.74 8.80 5.88
N SER A 314 8.07 8.97 5.87
CA SER A 314 8.99 7.87 5.51
C SER A 314 8.75 6.62 6.36
N ASP A 315 8.52 6.77 7.68
CA ASP A 315 8.22 5.64 8.56
C ASP A 315 6.92 4.93 8.13
N PHE A 316 5.88 5.70 7.78
CA PHE A 316 4.62 5.16 7.25
C PHE A 316 4.82 4.32 5.98
N TYR A 317 5.53 4.86 4.99
CA TYR A 317 5.77 4.13 3.74
C TYR A 317 6.71 2.93 3.95
N ARG A 318 7.65 3.02 4.89
CA ARG A 318 8.49 1.88 5.29
C ARG A 318 7.65 0.78 5.94
N GLU A 319 6.67 1.12 6.77
CA GLU A 319 5.74 0.15 7.35
C GLU A 319 4.83 -0.48 6.28
N ILE A 320 4.37 0.27 5.27
CA ILE A 320 3.65 -0.31 4.12
C ILE A 320 4.51 -1.37 3.42
N LEU A 321 5.80 -1.08 3.17
CA LEU A 321 6.71 -2.06 2.59
C LEU A 321 6.91 -3.27 3.51
N GLY A 322 7.08 -3.02 4.81
CA GLY A 322 7.18 -4.05 5.85
C GLY A 322 5.95 -4.95 5.95
N SER A 323 4.75 -4.42 5.71
CA SER A 323 3.53 -5.22 5.78
C SER A 323 3.46 -6.25 4.66
N TYR A 324 3.89 -5.94 3.43
CA TYR A 324 3.98 -6.95 2.36
C TYR A 324 4.90 -8.10 2.75
N ARG A 325 5.93 -7.78 3.55
CA ARG A 325 6.83 -8.80 4.07
C ARG A 325 6.06 -9.82 4.90
N VAL A 326 5.35 -9.31 5.90
CA VAL A 326 4.53 -10.08 6.86
C VAL A 326 3.41 -10.85 6.16
N LEU A 327 2.68 -10.19 5.25
CA LEU A 327 1.53 -10.75 4.58
C LEU A 327 1.92 -11.84 3.57
N PHE A 328 2.94 -11.60 2.74
CA PHE A 328 3.18 -12.44 1.56
C PHE A 328 4.51 -13.18 1.61
N SER A 329 5.60 -12.44 1.70
CA SER A 329 6.94 -12.94 1.34
C SER A 329 7.61 -13.82 2.39
N GLN A 330 7.08 -13.88 3.62
CA GLN A 330 7.58 -14.76 4.68
C GLN A 330 7.06 -16.19 4.58
N ASP A 331 5.84 -16.39 4.07
CA ASP A 331 5.23 -17.72 3.96
C ASP A 331 5.17 -18.20 2.52
N LYS A 332 5.70 -19.41 2.29
CA LYS A 332 5.77 -20.00 0.95
C LYS A 332 4.41 -20.26 0.33
N ASN A 333 3.39 -20.53 1.14
CA ASN A 333 2.05 -20.77 0.64
C ASN A 333 1.37 -19.46 0.29
N SER A 334 1.64 -18.38 1.04
CA SER A 334 1.17 -17.03 0.74
C SER A 334 1.63 -16.55 -0.64
N TRP A 335 2.93 -16.50 -0.92
CA TRP A 335 3.38 -15.99 -2.23
C TRP A 335 3.00 -16.91 -3.40
N LYS A 336 2.90 -18.24 -3.18
CA LYS A 336 2.36 -19.16 -4.19
C LYS A 336 0.86 -18.97 -4.42
N ALA A 337 0.09 -18.74 -3.37
CA ALA A 337 -1.33 -18.44 -3.46
C ALA A 337 -1.52 -17.13 -4.23
N TYR A 338 -0.70 -16.12 -3.94
CA TYR A 338 -0.71 -14.84 -4.66
C TYR A 338 -0.43 -15.02 -6.15
N GLN A 339 0.66 -15.71 -6.51
CA GLN A 339 0.98 -16.03 -7.91
C GLN A 339 -0.16 -16.77 -8.61
N SER A 340 -0.84 -17.68 -7.90
CA SER A 340 -1.96 -18.44 -8.44
C SER A 340 -3.20 -17.57 -8.68
N SER A 341 -3.52 -16.66 -7.75
CA SER A 341 -4.60 -15.69 -7.88
C SER A 341 -4.32 -14.72 -9.04
N ARG A 342 -3.10 -14.18 -9.10
CA ARG A 342 -2.68 -13.22 -10.12
C ARG A 342 -2.68 -13.80 -11.54
N ARG A 343 -2.27 -15.06 -11.70
CA ARG A 343 -2.40 -15.77 -12.99
C ARG A 343 -3.85 -15.90 -13.45
N LYS A 344 -4.79 -16.11 -12.53
CA LYS A 344 -6.23 -16.19 -12.87
C LYS A 344 -6.78 -14.83 -13.29
N GLU A 345 -6.33 -13.76 -12.65
CA GLU A 345 -6.70 -12.38 -13.01
C GLU A 345 -6.20 -12.03 -14.42
N TRP A 346 -4.93 -12.29 -14.74
CA TRP A 346 -4.40 -12.13 -16.09
C TRP A 346 -5.15 -12.98 -17.13
N SER A 347 -5.48 -14.23 -16.80
CA SER A 347 -6.21 -15.12 -17.71
C SER A 347 -7.66 -14.67 -17.98
N ARG A 348 -8.24 -13.86 -17.09
CA ARG A 348 -9.59 -13.31 -17.23
C ARG A 348 -9.63 -12.02 -18.05
N GLY A 349 -8.48 -11.52 -18.51
CA GLY A 349 -8.44 -10.31 -19.33
C GLY A 349 -8.89 -9.06 -18.59
N SER A 350 -8.78 -9.01 -17.25
CA SER A 350 -8.96 -7.78 -16.46
C SER A 350 -7.77 -6.84 -16.69
N GLY A 351 -7.61 -6.41 -17.94
CA GLY A 351 -6.54 -5.58 -18.46
C GLY A 351 -6.82 -4.09 -18.29
N LEU A 352 -7.03 -3.64 -17.05
CA LEU A 352 -7.23 -2.22 -16.76
C LEU A 352 -6.39 -1.74 -15.57
N GLN A 353 -5.26 -2.39 -15.29
CA GLN A 353 -4.28 -1.78 -14.38
C GLN A 353 -3.49 -0.75 -15.19
N ILE A 354 -3.86 0.51 -14.96
CA ILE A 354 -3.47 1.67 -15.75
C ILE A 354 -1.93 1.86 -15.77
N CYS A 355 -1.20 1.52 -14.71
CA CYS A 355 0.24 1.27 -14.75
C CYS A 355 0.59 0.16 -13.74
N PRO A 356 0.95 -1.07 -14.15
CA PRO A 356 1.36 -2.10 -13.20
C PRO A 356 2.66 -1.69 -12.50
N ASP A 357 2.73 -1.93 -11.19
CA ASP A 357 3.94 -1.74 -10.40
C ASP A 357 4.68 -3.08 -10.28
N ASP A 358 5.75 -3.26 -11.03
CA ASP A 358 6.52 -4.51 -11.07
C ASP A 358 7.14 -4.87 -9.71
N LEU A 359 7.36 -3.88 -8.84
CA LEU A 359 7.86 -4.14 -7.49
C LEU A 359 6.83 -4.92 -6.67
N LEU A 360 5.53 -4.72 -6.91
CA LEU A 360 4.46 -5.42 -6.22
C LEU A 360 4.56 -6.94 -6.40
N ASP A 361 4.87 -7.40 -7.62
CA ASP A 361 5.08 -8.82 -7.93
C ASP A 361 6.28 -9.39 -7.18
N GLY A 362 7.33 -8.58 -7.06
CA GLY A 362 8.52 -8.94 -6.31
C GLY A 362 8.19 -9.15 -4.83
N LEU A 363 7.52 -8.17 -4.22
CA LEU A 363 7.17 -8.19 -2.80
C LEU A 363 6.16 -9.28 -2.45
N CYS A 364 5.12 -9.45 -3.27
CA CYS A 364 4.04 -10.41 -2.98
C CYS A 364 4.30 -11.82 -3.51
N GLY A 365 5.15 -11.96 -4.53
CA GLY A 365 5.33 -13.19 -5.29
C GLY A 365 6.62 -13.93 -5.03
N LYS A 366 7.59 -13.36 -4.30
CA LYS A 366 8.90 -13.98 -4.04
C LYS A 366 9.19 -14.06 -2.55
N ASN A 367 10.26 -14.79 -2.21
CA ASN A 367 10.75 -14.83 -0.83
C ASN A 367 11.36 -13.48 -0.48
N TRP A 368 11.16 -13.02 0.76
CA TRP A 368 11.72 -11.75 1.24
C TRP A 368 13.25 -11.69 1.14
N ARG A 369 13.94 -12.82 1.27
CA ARG A 369 15.41 -12.90 1.15
C ARG A 369 15.92 -12.59 -0.25
N ASP A 370 15.06 -12.74 -1.25
CA ASP A 370 15.37 -12.43 -2.65
C ASP A 370 15.05 -10.96 -2.99
N GLN A 371 14.58 -10.17 -2.01
CA GLN A 371 14.16 -8.78 -2.19
C GLN A 371 15.17 -7.82 -1.53
N PRO A 372 16.13 -7.24 -2.29
CA PRO A 372 17.13 -6.31 -1.74
C PRO A 372 16.53 -5.00 -1.23
N ILE A 373 15.27 -4.71 -1.61
CA ILE A 373 14.56 -3.49 -1.23
C ILE A 373 14.38 -3.36 0.29
N TYR A 374 14.25 -4.47 1.02
CA TYR A 374 14.08 -4.43 2.48
C TYR A 374 15.35 -3.91 3.17
N ASP A 375 16.50 -4.38 2.74
CA ASP A 375 17.80 -3.89 3.25
C ASP A 375 18.00 -2.41 2.85
N LEU A 376 17.58 -2.04 1.64
CA LEU A 376 17.70 -0.68 1.12
C LEU A 376 16.92 0.36 1.92
N VAL A 377 15.69 0.03 2.32
CA VAL A 377 14.85 0.95 3.14
C VAL A 377 15.12 0.82 4.64
N GLY A 378 16.16 0.08 5.03
CA GLY A 378 16.56 -0.08 6.43
C GLY A 378 15.62 -0.95 7.26
N LEU A 379 14.84 -1.84 6.64
CA LEU A 379 14.03 -2.81 7.36
C LEU A 379 14.91 -3.94 7.86
N GLU A 380 15.00 -4.13 9.18
CA GLU A 380 15.77 -5.23 9.75
C GLU A 380 15.36 -6.58 9.16
N PRO A 381 16.29 -7.51 8.90
CA PRO A 381 15.95 -8.82 8.36
C PRO A 381 14.97 -9.52 9.30
N ALA A 382 14.01 -10.23 8.73
CA ALA A 382 13.04 -10.97 9.53
C ALA A 382 13.72 -12.08 10.33
N LYS A 383 13.95 -11.82 11.62
CA LYS A 383 14.61 -12.77 12.54
C LYS A 383 13.66 -13.88 13.01
N SER A 384 12.35 -13.63 12.99
CA SER A 384 11.34 -14.54 13.54
C SER A 384 9.98 -14.41 12.81
N THR A 385 9.09 -15.38 13.04
CA THR A 385 7.66 -15.28 12.71
C THR A 385 6.88 -14.37 13.66
N TYR A 386 7.55 -13.87 14.70
CA TYR A 386 7.05 -13.03 15.77
C TYR A 386 7.58 -11.60 15.62
N TYR A 387 6.70 -10.63 15.81
CA TYR A 387 6.96 -9.20 15.65
C TYR A 387 6.56 -8.43 16.91
N HIS A 388 7.44 -7.54 17.35
CA HIS A 388 7.11 -6.52 18.35
C HIS A 388 6.49 -5.32 17.63
N ILE A 389 5.19 -5.13 17.83
CA ILE A 389 4.42 -4.19 17.02
C ILE A 389 4.82 -2.73 17.27
N GLU A 390 5.14 -2.37 18.51
CA GLU A 390 5.51 -0.99 18.87
C GLU A 390 6.82 -0.55 18.21
N ASP A 391 7.77 -1.48 18.05
CA ASP A 391 9.08 -1.21 17.47
C ASP A 391 9.07 -1.25 15.93
N GLU A 392 8.33 -2.21 15.36
CA GLU A 392 8.37 -2.48 13.91
C GLU A 392 7.23 -1.82 13.12
N PHE A 393 6.07 -1.58 13.76
CA PHE A 393 4.88 -1.04 13.12
C PHE A 393 4.14 -0.01 14.00
N PRO A 394 4.77 1.13 14.38
CA PRO A 394 4.14 2.12 15.24
C PRO A 394 2.86 2.76 14.65
N LEU A 395 2.70 2.83 13.32
CA LEU A 395 1.53 3.41 12.66
C LEU A 395 0.49 2.37 12.21
N LEU A 396 0.94 1.32 11.55
CA LEU A 396 0.09 0.27 10.96
C LEU A 396 -0.16 -0.90 11.91
N GLY A 397 0.56 -0.94 13.04
CA GLY A 397 0.48 -2.02 14.00
C GLY A 397 -0.93 -2.26 14.53
N ARG A 398 -1.70 -1.20 14.75
CA ARG A 398 -3.08 -1.31 15.24
C ARG A 398 -3.94 -2.07 14.24
N ARG A 399 -3.83 -1.74 12.95
CA ARG A 399 -4.55 -2.42 11.87
C ARG A 399 -4.12 -3.89 11.75
N LEU A 400 -2.83 -4.18 11.91
CA LEU A 400 -2.32 -5.55 11.92
C LEU A 400 -2.84 -6.37 13.12
N LEU A 401 -2.93 -5.75 14.29
CA LEU A 401 -3.47 -6.38 15.49
C LEU A 401 -4.97 -6.61 15.38
N GLU A 402 -5.73 -5.63 14.89
CA GLU A 402 -7.16 -5.75 14.60
C GLU A 402 -7.43 -6.87 13.58
N LEU A 403 -6.60 -6.95 12.53
CA LEU A 403 -6.65 -8.04 11.55
C LEU A 403 -6.33 -9.40 12.20
N GLN A 404 -5.29 -9.48 13.04
CA GLN A 404 -4.96 -10.70 13.76
C GLN A 404 -6.10 -11.14 14.68
N GLU A 405 -6.68 -10.22 15.45
CA GLU A 405 -7.79 -10.50 16.35
C GLU A 405 -9.01 -10.99 15.57
N PHE A 406 -9.33 -10.33 14.46
CA PHE A 406 -10.40 -10.74 13.56
C PHE A 406 -10.19 -12.16 13.02
N VAL A 407 -8.98 -12.49 12.56
CA VAL A 407 -8.67 -13.85 12.09
C VAL A 407 -8.72 -14.88 13.23
N MET A 408 -8.34 -14.49 14.45
CA MET A 408 -8.39 -15.37 15.63
C MET A 408 -9.83 -15.61 16.12
N SER A 409 -10.72 -14.63 16.02
CA SER A 409 -12.13 -14.79 16.40
C SER A 409 -12.89 -15.66 15.40
N GLU A 410 -12.47 -15.66 14.13
CA GLU A 410 -12.96 -16.57 13.11
C GLU A 410 -12.48 -18.02 13.37
N SER A 411 -13.38 -18.85 13.92
CA SER A 411 -13.12 -20.28 14.08
C SER A 411 -13.19 -21.01 12.74
N PRO A 412 -12.29 -21.97 12.44
CA PRO A 412 -12.39 -22.77 11.22
C PRO A 412 -13.68 -23.59 11.22
N VAL A 413 -14.69 -23.15 10.47
CA VAL A 413 -15.96 -23.87 10.38
C VAL A 413 -15.82 -25.03 9.37
N GLY A 414 -15.71 -26.25 9.90
CA GLY A 414 -15.77 -27.50 9.14
C GLY A 414 -14.43 -28.16 8.81
N TRP A 415 -14.51 -29.39 8.29
CA TRP A 415 -13.35 -30.26 7.98
C TRP A 415 -12.34 -29.62 7.02
N LYS A 416 -12.82 -28.85 6.05
CA LYS A 416 -11.99 -28.04 5.14
C LYS A 416 -11.13 -27.03 5.94
N GLY A 417 -11.76 -26.29 6.85
CA GLY A 417 -11.09 -25.29 7.68
C GLY A 417 -10.03 -25.92 8.58
N LEU A 418 -10.36 -27.04 9.23
CA LEU A 418 -9.42 -27.79 10.06
C LEU A 418 -8.22 -28.34 9.27
N TRP A 419 -8.43 -28.73 8.01
CA TRP A 419 -7.35 -29.19 7.13
C TRP A 419 -6.34 -28.07 6.80
N TRP A 420 -6.78 -26.81 6.73
CA TRP A 420 -5.94 -25.67 6.37
C TRP A 420 -5.44 -24.84 7.54
N ASP A 421 -6.00 -24.99 8.73
CA ASP A 421 -5.54 -24.27 9.92
C ASP A 421 -4.17 -24.80 10.38
N ARG A 422 -3.13 -24.00 10.15
CA ARG A 422 -1.73 -24.28 10.55
C ARG A 422 -1.22 -23.34 11.64
N ARG A 423 -2.11 -22.52 12.23
CA ARG A 423 -1.71 -21.51 13.23
C ARG A 423 -1.13 -22.14 14.49
N ASP A 424 -1.63 -23.33 14.87
CA ASP A 424 -1.05 -24.17 15.93
C ASP A 424 -0.50 -25.46 15.31
N THR A 425 0.82 -25.45 15.05
CA THR A 425 1.51 -26.60 14.46
C THR A 425 1.41 -27.83 15.37
N GLY A 426 1.36 -27.65 16.70
CA GLY A 426 1.22 -28.73 17.66
C GLY A 426 -0.14 -29.41 17.58
N ARG A 427 -1.23 -28.63 17.59
CA ARG A 427 -2.59 -29.16 17.43
C ARG A 427 -2.80 -29.81 16.06
N TYR A 428 -2.24 -29.23 15.00
CA TYR A 428 -2.32 -29.79 13.66
C TYR A 428 -1.73 -31.21 13.61
N TRP A 429 -0.51 -31.41 14.09
CA TRP A 429 0.13 -32.73 14.10
C TRP A 429 -0.53 -33.70 15.07
N THR A 430 -1.04 -33.21 16.21
CA THR A 430 -1.79 -34.05 17.15
C THR A 430 -3.07 -34.60 16.51
N PHE A 431 -3.84 -33.75 15.83
CA PHE A 431 -5.02 -34.16 15.08
C PHE A 431 -4.68 -35.21 14.01
N TRP A 432 -3.67 -34.95 13.19
CA TRP A 432 -3.24 -35.91 12.16
C TRP A 432 -2.73 -37.22 12.75
N GLY A 433 -2.02 -37.16 13.87
CA GLY A 433 -1.60 -38.35 14.62
C GLY A 433 -2.79 -39.21 15.03
N PHE A 434 -3.82 -38.62 15.63
CA PHE A 434 -5.04 -39.33 16.02
C PHE A 434 -5.79 -39.93 14.82
N VAL A 435 -5.87 -39.21 13.70
CA VAL A 435 -6.51 -39.70 12.47
C VAL A 435 -5.79 -40.94 11.94
N TRP A 436 -4.46 -40.90 11.86
CA TRP A 436 -3.66 -42.03 11.38
C TRP A 436 -3.76 -43.25 12.31
N ILE A 437 -3.66 -43.04 13.63
CA ILE A 437 -3.79 -44.12 14.61
C ILE A 437 -5.19 -44.77 14.53
N SER A 438 -6.23 -43.94 14.44
CA SER A 438 -7.62 -44.43 14.30
C SER A 438 -7.82 -45.21 13.01
N PHE A 439 -7.25 -44.73 11.90
CA PHE A 439 -7.32 -45.40 10.60
C PHE A 439 -6.60 -46.76 10.63
N ILE A 440 -5.38 -46.81 11.16
CA ILE A 440 -4.62 -48.06 11.29
C ILE A 440 -5.37 -49.06 12.18
N THR A 441 -5.91 -48.60 13.30
CA THR A 441 -6.69 -49.44 14.23
C THR A 441 -7.93 -50.03 13.55
N LEU A 442 -8.65 -49.22 12.76
CA LEU A 442 -9.81 -49.69 11.99
C LEU A 442 -9.43 -50.76 10.96
N VAL A 443 -8.34 -50.53 10.22
CA VAL A 443 -7.85 -51.48 9.21
C VAL A 443 -7.43 -52.81 9.85
N LEU A 444 -6.69 -52.75 10.96
CA LEU A 444 -6.30 -53.94 11.71
C LEU A 444 -7.51 -54.69 12.27
N GLY A 445 -8.53 -53.97 12.77
CA GLY A 445 -9.78 -54.57 13.23
C GLY A 445 -10.53 -55.30 12.11
N LEU A 446 -10.64 -54.69 10.92
CA LEU A 446 -11.25 -55.32 9.75
C LEU A 446 -10.47 -56.57 9.30
N LEU A 447 -9.14 -56.52 9.35
CA LEU A 447 -8.29 -57.67 9.03
C LEU A 447 -8.49 -58.82 10.03
N GLN A 448 -8.57 -58.51 11.33
CA GLN A 448 -8.86 -59.51 12.37
C GLN A 448 -10.22 -60.18 12.15
N ILE A 449 -11.25 -59.40 11.82
CA ILE A 449 -12.59 -59.93 11.50
C ILE A 449 -12.51 -60.86 10.26
N ALA A 450 -11.81 -60.45 9.21
CA ALA A 450 -11.66 -61.26 8.01
C ALA A 450 -10.92 -62.59 8.29
N LEU A 451 -9.83 -62.55 9.07
CA LEU A 451 -9.09 -63.73 9.49
C LEU A 451 -9.95 -64.66 10.35
N ALA A 452 -10.75 -64.12 11.26
CA ALA A 452 -11.68 -64.90 12.09
C ALA A 452 -12.73 -65.62 11.24
N ILE A 453 -13.31 -64.95 10.23
CA ILE A 453 -14.27 -65.56 9.30
C ILE A 453 -13.62 -66.70 8.50
N LEU A 454 -12.39 -66.48 7.98
CA LEU A 454 -11.65 -67.50 7.25
C LEU A 454 -11.34 -68.72 8.14
N GLN A 455 -10.96 -68.49 9.38
CA GLN A 455 -10.67 -69.56 10.34
C GLN A 455 -11.93 -70.39 10.63
N VAL A 456 -13.07 -69.74 10.89
CA VAL A 456 -14.34 -70.43 11.09
C VAL A 456 -14.74 -71.24 9.85
N TRP A 457 -14.62 -70.65 8.66
CA TRP A 457 -14.93 -71.34 7.40
C TRP A 457 -14.03 -72.56 7.16
N SER A 458 -12.73 -72.43 7.45
CA SER A 458 -11.79 -73.55 7.34
C SER A 458 -12.05 -74.68 8.35
N GLY A 459 -12.65 -74.38 9.50
CA GLY A 459 -13.00 -75.39 10.51
C GLY A 459 -14.28 -76.18 10.19
N PHE A 460 -15.13 -75.68 9.28
CA PHE A 460 -16.32 -76.40 8.81
C PHE A 460 -16.05 -77.35 7.63
N LYS A 461 -14.88 -77.22 6.99
CA LYS A 461 -14.46 -78.04 5.85
C LYS A 461 -13.50 -79.13 6.33
#